data_AF-A0A382CGK8-F1
#
_entry.id   AF-A0A382CGK8-F1
#
_cell.length_a   1.000
_cell.length_b   1.000
_cell.length_c   1.000
_cell.angle_alpha   90.00
_cell.angle_beta   90.00
_cell.angle_gamma   90.00
#
_symmetry.space_group_name_H-M   'P 1'
#
loop_
_entity.id
_entity.type
_entity.pdbx_description
1 polymer ?
#
loop_
_entity_poly.entity_id
_entity_poly.type
_entity_poly.pdbx_seq_one_letter_code
_entity_poly.pdbx_strand_id
1 'polypeptide(L)' 'MMIKKLSVRHLILAWLLILAAFSRLIPHPPNFTALGAMALFGGAYVSSRTLAIILPLGALWVSDLILNNLVYTEFYQGFV' A
#
# COMPACT_ATOMS: atom_id res chain seq x y z
N MET A 1 -27.09 5.63 13.77
CA MET A 1 -25.86 5.46 12.96
C MET A 1 -25.78 4.00 12.53
N MET A 2 -26.02 3.70 11.26
CA MET A 2 -26.06 2.32 10.75
C MET A 2 -24.63 1.82 10.54
N ILE A 3 -24.17 0.89 11.35
CA ILE A 3 -22.84 0.27 11.19
C ILE A 3 -22.92 -0.62 9.95
N LYS A 4 -22.26 -0.22 8.85
CA LYS A 4 -22.13 -1.08 7.66
C LYS A 4 -21.32 -2.31 8.04
N LYS A 5 -21.92 -3.50 7.87
CA LYS A 5 -21.25 -4.78 8.13
C LYS A 5 -20.06 -4.93 7.20
N LEU A 6 -18.86 -5.09 7.74
CA LEU A 6 -17.65 -5.33 6.96
C LEU A 6 -17.79 -6.70 6.29
N SER A 7 -17.91 -6.74 4.96
CA SER A 7 -18.03 -8.02 4.25
C SER A 7 -16.67 -8.68 4.08
N VAL A 8 -16.65 -10.01 4.00
CA VAL A 8 -15.43 -10.81 3.75
C VAL A 8 -14.66 -10.30 2.53
N ARG A 9 -15.37 -9.82 1.50
CA ARG A 9 -14.77 -9.17 0.33
C ARG A 9 -13.88 -7.99 0.73
N HIS A 10 -14.35 -7.07 1.58
CA HIS A 10 -13.55 -5.90 1.98
C HIS A 10 -12.29 -6.31 2.75
N LEU A 11 -12.37 -7.36 3.58
CA LEU A 11 -11.23 -7.93 4.28
C LEU A 11 -10.18 -8.51 3.32
N ILE A 12 -10.62 -9.31 2.34
CA ILE A 12 -9.73 -9.86 1.30
C ILE A 12 -9.07 -8.72 0.51
N LEU A 13 -9.84 -7.68 0.17
CA LEU A 13 -9.30 -6.55 -0.58
C LEU A 13 -8.23 -5.79 0.22
N ALA A 14 -8.47 -5.53 1.50
CA ALA A 14 -7.48 -4.91 2.38
C ALA A 14 -6.23 -5.78 2.53
N TRP A 15 -6.39 -7.10 2.65
CA TRP A 15 -5.28 -8.04 2.77
C TRP A 15 -4.39 -8.06 1.52
N LEU A 16 -4.99 -8.08 0.33
CA LEU A 16 -4.25 -8.02 -0.93
C LEU A 16 -3.43 -6.71 -1.07
N LEU A 17 -4.01 -5.59 -0.64
CA LEU A 17 -3.32 -4.29 -0.60
C LEU A 17 -2.11 -4.33 0.34
N ILE A 18 -2.27 -4.91 1.53
CA ILE A 18 -1.17 -5.10 2.49
C ILE A 18 -0.08 -5.96 1.87
N LEU A 19 -0.41 -7.13 1.32
CA LEU A 19 0.57 -8.02 0.70
C LEU A 19 1.34 -7.34 -0.45
N ALA A 20 0.65 -6.58 -1.30
CA ALA A 20 1.27 -5.82 -2.39
C ALA A 20 2.18 -4.68 -1.89
N ALA A 21 1.86 -4.07 -0.75
CA ALA A 21 2.73 -3.08 -0.13
C ALA A 21 3.99 -3.74 0.44
N PHE A 22 3.83 -4.86 1.16
CA PHE A 22 4.94 -5.61 1.75
C PHE A 22 5.83 -6.29 0.73
N SER A 23 5.32 -6.65 -0.46
CA SER A 23 6.15 -7.22 -1.53
C SER A 23 7.25 -6.25 -2.00
N ARG A 24 7.12 -4.94 -1.72
CA ARG A 24 8.17 -3.94 -1.99
C ARG A 24 9.39 -4.07 -1.07
N LEU A 25 9.25 -4.72 0.08
CA LEU A 25 10.36 -4.96 1.00
C LEU A 25 11.27 -6.13 0.54
N ILE A 26 10.75 -6.99 -0.33
CA ILE A 26 11.51 -8.11 -0.90
C ILE A 26 12.47 -7.56 -1.94
N PRO A 27 13.73 -8.05 -2.04
CA PRO A 27 14.65 -7.67 -3.11
C PRO A 27 14.00 -7.93 -4.47
N HIS A 28 13.76 -6.87 -5.22
CA HIS A 28 13.13 -6.91 -6.54
C HIS A 28 13.91 -6.01 -7.50
N PRO A 29 13.85 -6.25 -8.82
CA PRO A 29 14.45 -5.36 -9.80
C PRO A 29 13.89 -3.93 -9.69
N PRO A 30 14.68 -2.89 -10.02
CA PRO A 30 14.20 -1.52 -10.01
C PRO A 30 12.99 -1.35 -10.92
N ASN A 31 12.00 -0.56 -10.48
CA ASN A 31 10.70 -0.35 -11.13
C ASN A 31 9.75 -1.57 -11.17
N PHE A 32 10.15 -2.73 -10.65
CA PHE A 32 9.30 -3.93 -10.59
C PHE A 32 8.51 -4.00 -9.27
N THR A 33 7.69 -2.98 -9.00
CA THR A 33 6.87 -2.90 -7.78
C THR A 33 5.39 -3.17 -8.09
N ALA A 34 4.64 -3.65 -7.10
CA ALA A 34 3.19 -3.86 -7.20
C ALA A 34 2.37 -2.55 -7.22
N LEU A 35 3.01 -1.39 -7.43
CA LEU A 35 2.36 -0.08 -7.33
C LEU A 35 1.22 0.10 -8.34
N GLY A 36 1.46 -0.26 -9.61
CA GLY A 36 0.42 -0.20 -10.65
C GLY A 36 -0.78 -1.09 -10.32
N ALA A 37 -0.53 -2.30 -9.80
CA ALA A 37 -1.57 -3.21 -9.36
C ALA A 37 -2.38 -2.63 -8.20
N MET A 38 -1.73 -2.04 -7.19
CA MET A 38 -2.41 -1.37 -6.06
C MET A 38 -3.29 -0.21 -6.53
N ALA A 39 -2.80 0.63 -7.46
CA ALA A 39 -3.55 1.76 -7.99
C ALA A 39 -4.78 1.31 -8.80
N LEU A 40 -4.62 0.36 -9.73
CA LEU A 40 -5.73 -0.21 -10.50
C LEU A 40 -6.74 -0.91 -9.60
N PHE A 41 -6.27 -1.63 -8.60
CA PHE A 41 -7.10 -2.34 -7.63
C PHE A 41 -7.92 -1.37 -6.76
N GLY A 42 -7.30 -0.31 -6.26
CA GLY A 42 -7.99 0.77 -5.54
C GLY A 42 -9.10 1.38 -6.39
N GLY A 43 -8.80 1.73 -7.64
CA GLY A 43 -9.77 2.31 -8.58
C GLY A 43 -10.90 1.37 -9.00
N ALA A 44 -10.62 0.07 -9.18
CA ALA A 44 -11.60 -0.89 -9.68
C ALA A 44 -12.55 -1.42 -8.60
N TYR A 45 -12.07 -1.55 -7.35
CA TYR A 45 -12.81 -2.27 -6.29
C TYR A 45 -13.32 -1.38 -5.14
N VAL A 46 -12.76 -0.19 -4.94
CA VAL A 46 -13.16 0.69 -3.85
C VAL A 46 -14.23 1.67 -4.31
N SER A 47 -15.45 1.55 -3.78
CA SER A 47 -16.58 2.41 -4.19
C SER A 47 -16.41 3.89 -3.82
N SER A 48 -15.60 4.19 -2.80
CA SER A 48 -15.29 5.58 -2.44
C SER A 48 -14.09 6.06 -3.25
N ARG A 49 -14.30 7.07 -4.10
CA ARG A 49 -13.26 7.70 -4.91
C ARG A 49 -12.08 8.20 -4.05
N THR A 50 -12.37 8.73 -2.86
CA THR A 50 -11.35 9.20 -1.93
C THR A 50 -10.53 8.03 -1.37
N LEU A 51 -11.17 6.94 -0.95
CA LEU A 51 -10.45 5.76 -0.43
C LEU A 51 -9.67 5.04 -1.54
N ALA A 52 -10.19 4.99 -2.76
CA ALA A 52 -9.53 4.40 -3.92
C ALA A 52 -8.14 5.04 -4.21
N ILE A 53 -7.97 6.30 -3.85
CA ILE A 53 -6.72 7.06 -4.02
C ILE A 53 -5.88 7.01 -2.73
N ILE A 54 -6.49 7.23 -1.57
CA ILE A 54 -5.77 7.28 -0.29
C ILE A 54 -5.17 5.92 0.06
N LEU A 55 -5.82 4.81 -0.26
CA LEU A 55 -5.30 3.47 0.07
C LEU A 55 -3.95 3.18 -0.62
N PRO A 56 -3.84 3.27 -1.96
CA PRO A 56 -2.56 3.06 -2.63
C PRO A 56 -1.48 4.07 -2.25
N LEU A 57 -1.84 5.36 -2.13
CA LEU A 57 -0.88 6.41 -1.78
C LEU A 57 -0.39 6.30 -0.34
N GLY A 58 -1.29 6.00 0.59
CA GLY A 58 -0.95 5.76 1.99
C GLY A 58 -0.08 4.51 2.15
N ALA A 59 -0.41 3.42 1.43
CA ALA A 59 0.41 2.22 1.42
C ALA A 59 1.82 2.49 0.87
N LEU A 60 1.93 3.27 -0.22
CA LEU A 60 3.21 3.71 -0.76
C LEU A 60 4.01 4.51 0.26
N TRP A 61 3.41 5.55 0.84
CA TRP A 61 4.08 6.43 1.79
C TRP A 61 4.55 5.67 3.04
N VAL A 62 3.71 4.81 3.63
CA VAL A 62 4.08 3.99 4.79
C VAL A 62 5.20 3.01 4.43
N SER A 63 5.12 2.34 3.27
CA SER A 63 6.17 1.42 2.84
C SER A 63 7.51 2.14 2.62
N ASP A 64 7.48 3.37 2.12
CA ASP A 64 8.69 4.17 1.89
C ASP A 64 9.31 4.65 3.20
N LEU A 65 8.50 5.06 4.19
CA LEU A 65 9.01 5.36 5.53
C LEU A 65 9.73 4.15 6.14
N ILE A 66 9.17 2.95 5.99
CA ILE A 66 9.79 1.72 6.51
C ILE A 66 11.09 1.43 5.75
N LEU A 67 11.08 1.49 4.42
CA LEU A 67 12.26 1.22 3.58
C LEU A 67 13.40 2.19 3.87
N ASN A 68 13.12 3.50 3.89
CA ASN A 68 14.15 4.53 4.02
C ASN A 68 14.80 4.53 5.40
N ASN A 69 14.03 4.19 6.44
CA ASN A 69 14.52 4.26 7.82
C ASN A 69 15.04 2.93 8.37
N LEU A 70 14.68 1.78 7.77
CA LEU A 70 15.16 0.46 8.23
C LEU A 70 16.10 -0.23 7.24
N VAL A 71 15.90 -0.04 5.93
CA VAL A 71 16.66 -0.77 4.89
C VAL A 71 17.70 0.13 4.24
N TYR A 72 17.32 1.36 3.87
CA TYR A 72 18.18 2.34 3.19
C TYR A 72 18.76 3.40 4.12
N THR A 73 18.81 3.14 5.43
CA THR A 73 19.30 4.08 6.44
C THR A 73 20.69 4.62 6.12
N GLU A 74 21.54 3.83 5.48
CA GLU A 74 22.90 4.23 5.07
C GLU A 74 22.93 5.39 4.05
N PHE A 75 21.83 5.60 3.31
CA PHE A 75 21.71 6.67 2.32
C PHE A 75 21.18 7.99 2.91
N TYR A 76 20.79 8.00 4.19
CA TYR A 76 20.15 9.15 4.83
C TYR A 76 20.88 9.55 6.12
N GLN A 77 20.97 10.86 6.40
CA GLN A 77 21.66 11.38 7.60
C GLN A 77 20.80 11.36 8.88
N GLY A 78 19.57 10.86 8.80
CA GLY A 78 18.60 10.85 9.90
C GLY A 78 17.28 10.25 9.46
N PHE A 79 16.25 10.40 10.30
CA PHE A 79 14.90 9.92 9.97
C PHE A 79 14.31 10.73 8.81
N VAL A 80 13.71 10.02 7.85
CA VAL A 80 13.07 10.59 6.63
C VAL A 80 11.62 10.19 6.54
#